data_AF-A0A2P7V2N9-F1
#
_entry.id   AF-A0A2P7V2N9-F1
#
_cell.length_a   1.000
_cell.length_b   1.000
_cell.length_c   1.000
_cell.angle_alpha   90.00
_cell.angle_beta   90.00
_cell.angle_gamma   90.00
#
_symmetry.space_group_name_H-M   'P 1'
#
loop_
_entity.id
_entity.type
_entity.pdbx_description
1 polymer ?
#
loop_
_entity_poly.entity_id
_entity_poly.type
_entity_poly.pdbx_seq_one_letter_code
_entity_poly.pdbx_strand_id
1 'polypeptide(L)'
;MLLVLFSTLEYLAIFALMFTIFRFEFWRHINRILFVSLLLMLTSFGLRQFTPYGDYATIAQAFIICWALITVWGVNWGHAALMTILTAGIYLGIQMVEVFILTATGTLESMESLQDRSIRMGYIFQTSTALLTFALCYGLRKGNLHFSFVRDGAHFSLYHRINMVILSLIIVTGVLITVLFNLAKTHGIASLVWIFLGMALAITILAWLAIKRDGEYD
;
A
#
# COMPACT_ATOMS: atom_id res chain seq x y z
N MET A 1 -9.39 15.47 -16.38
CA MET A 1 -10.05 15.72 -15.07
C MET A 1 -10.47 14.45 -14.35
N LEU A 2 -11.11 13.47 -15.03
CA LEU A 2 -11.51 12.21 -14.37
C LEU A 2 -10.32 11.43 -13.76
N LEU A 3 -9.20 11.31 -14.48
CA LEU A 3 -7.96 10.69 -13.97
C LEU A 3 -7.49 11.30 -12.64
N VAL A 4 -7.53 12.63 -12.55
CA VAL A 4 -7.12 13.40 -11.36
C VAL A 4 -7.99 13.00 -10.17
N LEU A 5 -9.30 12.93 -10.36
CA LEU A 5 -10.26 12.63 -9.30
C LEU A 5 -10.12 11.20 -8.78
N PHE A 6 -10.05 10.21 -9.67
CA PHE A 6 -9.95 8.80 -9.28
C PHE A 6 -8.59 8.46 -8.67
N SER A 7 -7.49 9.01 -9.20
CA SER A 7 -6.18 8.85 -8.58
C SER A 7 -6.12 9.52 -7.20
N THR A 8 -6.73 10.70 -7.04
CA THR A 8 -6.79 11.35 -5.71
C THR A 8 -7.60 10.53 -4.71
N LEU A 9 -8.70 9.92 -5.14
CA LEU A 9 -9.52 9.04 -4.30
C LEU A 9 -8.74 7.81 -3.85
N GLU A 10 -7.97 7.20 -4.75
CA GLU A 10 -7.08 6.08 -4.46
C GLU A 10 -6.03 6.45 -3.41
N TYR A 11 -5.31 7.56 -3.57
CA TYR A 11 -4.34 8.01 -2.58
C TYR A 11 -4.99 8.38 -1.24
N LEU A 12 -6.19 8.99 -1.26
CA LEU A 12 -6.95 9.26 -0.04
C LEU A 12 -7.31 7.97 0.70
N ALA A 13 -7.70 6.92 -0.03
CA ALA A 13 -7.98 5.61 0.56
C ALA A 13 -6.73 4.98 1.17
N ILE A 14 -5.57 5.07 0.49
CA ILE A 14 -4.29 4.60 1.01
C ILE A 14 -3.90 5.35 2.29
N PHE A 15 -4.00 6.68 2.31
CA PHE A 15 -3.73 7.47 3.51
C PHE A 15 -4.74 7.21 4.63
N ALA A 16 -6.02 7.02 4.32
CA ALA A 16 -7.04 6.67 5.30
C ALA A 16 -6.76 5.31 5.95
N LEU A 17 -6.35 4.32 5.15
CA LEU A 17 -5.95 3.01 5.63
C LEU A 17 -4.72 3.11 6.52
N MET A 18 -3.66 3.76 6.04
CA MET A 18 -2.43 3.99 6.79
C MET A 18 -2.72 4.67 8.14
N PHE A 19 -3.45 5.77 8.12
CA PHE A 19 -3.68 6.56 9.33
C PHE A 19 -4.60 5.83 10.31
N THR A 20 -5.53 5.04 9.80
CA THR A 20 -6.36 4.16 10.63
C THR A 20 -5.48 3.10 11.31
N ILE A 21 -4.69 2.34 10.54
CA ILE A 21 -3.82 1.29 11.06
C ILE A 21 -2.86 1.80 12.13
N PHE A 22 -2.29 3.01 11.94
CA PHE A 22 -1.27 3.57 12.82
C PHE A 22 -1.77 4.69 13.76
N ARG A 23 -3.08 4.77 14.02
CA ARG A 23 -3.72 5.73 14.96
C ARG A 23 -3.39 7.22 14.72
N PHE A 24 -3.17 7.62 13.48
CA PHE A 24 -3.07 9.03 13.11
C PHE A 24 -4.45 9.65 12.90
N GLU A 25 -4.60 10.91 13.32
CA GLU A 25 -5.84 11.68 13.17
C GLU A 25 -6.01 12.13 11.71
N PHE A 26 -6.66 11.30 10.89
CA PHE A 26 -6.89 11.57 9.46
C PHE A 26 -7.45 12.97 9.19
N TRP A 27 -8.51 13.37 9.90
CA TRP A 27 -9.17 14.67 9.71
C TRP A 27 -8.28 15.87 10.03
N ARG A 28 -7.38 15.72 11.00
CA ARG A 28 -6.43 16.79 11.37
C ARG A 28 -5.38 17.04 10.29
N HIS A 29 -5.09 16.02 9.49
CA HIS A 29 -4.05 16.07 8.47
C HIS A 29 -4.59 16.15 7.03
N ILE A 30 -5.90 16.31 6.84
CA ILE A 30 -6.53 16.22 5.52
C ILE A 30 -5.90 17.16 4.48
N ASN A 31 -5.55 18.39 4.84
CA ASN A 31 -4.91 19.34 3.93
C ASN A 31 -3.53 18.86 3.47
N ARG A 32 -2.74 18.28 4.38
CA ARG A 32 -1.42 17.71 4.06
C ARG A 32 -1.56 16.46 3.20
N ILE A 33 -2.54 15.61 3.52
CA ILE A 33 -2.86 14.41 2.75
C ILE A 33 -3.26 14.76 1.32
N LEU A 34 -4.15 15.75 1.13
CA LEU A 34 -4.58 16.20 -0.19
C LEU A 34 -3.42 16.75 -1.01
N PHE A 35 -2.54 17.54 -0.38
CA PHE A 35 -1.34 18.05 -1.05
C PHE A 35 -0.41 16.93 -1.52
N VAL A 36 -0.11 15.95 -0.65
CA VAL A 36 0.75 14.81 -1.01
C VAL A 36 0.08 13.91 -2.05
N SER A 37 -1.23 13.70 -1.96
CA SER A 37 -2.01 12.95 -2.96
C SER A 37 -1.94 13.61 -4.33
N LEU A 38 -1.96 14.94 -4.37
CA LEU A 38 -1.82 15.70 -5.62
C LEU A 38 -0.41 15.56 -6.21
N LEU A 39 0.65 15.59 -5.38
CA LEU A 39 2.01 15.32 -5.83
C LEU A 39 2.17 13.89 -6.38
N LEU A 40 1.65 12.89 -5.66
CA LEU A 40 1.68 11.49 -6.09
C LEU A 40 1.00 11.29 -7.44
N MET A 41 -0.15 11.92 -7.64
CA MET A 41 -0.89 11.89 -8.88
C MET A 41 -0.08 12.50 -10.04
N LEU A 42 0.51 13.68 -9.82
CA LEU A 42 1.34 14.34 -10.84
C LEU A 42 2.56 13.48 -11.21
N THR A 43 3.24 12.90 -10.22
CA THR A 43 4.38 12.02 -10.47
C THR A 43 3.95 10.74 -11.19
N SER A 44 2.83 10.14 -10.78
CA SER A 44 2.29 8.95 -11.44
C SER A 44 1.92 9.20 -12.89
N PHE A 45 1.25 10.33 -13.17
CA PHE A 45 0.92 10.74 -14.52
C PHE A 45 2.20 10.99 -15.33
N GLY A 46 3.16 11.70 -14.74
CA GLY A 46 4.46 12.00 -15.35
C GLY A 46 5.21 10.75 -15.80
N LEU A 47 5.36 9.79 -14.88
CA LEU A 47 6.08 8.54 -15.14
C LEU A 47 5.36 7.68 -16.20
N ARG A 48 4.03 7.59 -16.15
CA ARG A 48 3.27 6.74 -17.08
C ARG A 48 3.15 7.32 -18.49
N GLN A 49 3.15 8.65 -18.65
CA GLN A 49 2.95 9.30 -19.95
C GLN A 49 4.23 9.72 -20.64
N PHE A 50 5.25 10.14 -19.88
CA PHE A 50 6.44 10.78 -20.45
C PHE A 50 7.73 9.98 -20.27
N THR A 51 7.67 8.82 -19.61
CA THR A 51 8.87 7.98 -19.41
C THR A 51 8.62 6.55 -19.85
N PRO A 52 9.63 5.84 -20.38
CA PRO A 52 9.55 4.41 -20.66
C PRO A 52 9.47 3.57 -19.36
N TYR A 53 9.60 4.21 -18.20
CA TYR A 53 9.63 3.58 -16.88
C TYR A 53 8.25 3.56 -16.20
N GLY A 54 7.16 3.57 -16.99
CA GLY A 54 5.78 3.54 -16.46
C GLY A 54 5.51 2.39 -15.48
N ASP A 55 6.15 1.24 -15.69
CA ASP A 55 6.09 0.06 -14.81
C ASP A 55 6.63 0.33 -13.38
N TYR A 56 7.53 1.30 -13.23
CA TYR A 56 8.13 1.67 -11.95
C TYR A 56 7.32 2.73 -11.19
N ALA A 57 6.21 3.21 -11.74
CA ALA A 57 5.39 4.25 -11.12
C ALA A 57 4.94 3.88 -9.70
N THR A 58 4.57 2.63 -9.45
CA THR A 58 4.15 2.14 -8.12
C THR A 58 5.29 2.18 -7.11
N ILE A 59 6.51 1.83 -7.53
CA ILE A 59 7.71 1.88 -6.66
C ILE A 59 8.04 3.34 -6.32
N ALA A 60 8.00 4.22 -7.31
CA ALA A 60 8.21 5.66 -7.10
C ALA A 60 7.17 6.26 -6.15
N GLN A 61 5.89 5.88 -6.29
CA GLN A 61 4.83 6.29 -5.36
C GLN A 61 5.08 5.84 -3.93
N ALA A 62 5.47 4.57 -3.73
CA ALA A 62 5.81 4.07 -2.40
C ALA A 62 6.97 4.87 -1.77
N PHE A 63 8.00 5.19 -2.57
CA PHE A 63 9.11 6.02 -2.11
C PHE A 63 8.65 7.43 -1.71
N ILE A 64 7.79 8.07 -2.52
CA ILE A 64 7.24 9.40 -2.23
C ILE A 64 6.38 9.39 -0.97
N ILE A 65 5.54 8.37 -0.77
CA ILE A 65 4.74 8.22 0.46
C ILE A 65 5.66 8.11 1.68
N CYS A 66 6.68 7.25 1.61
CA CYS A 66 7.66 7.09 2.68
C CYS A 66 8.39 8.41 2.99
N TRP A 67 8.86 9.10 1.95
CA TRP A 67 9.51 10.40 2.08
C TRP A 67 8.59 11.47 2.67
N ALA A 68 7.31 11.47 2.27
CA ALA A 68 6.32 12.40 2.79
C ALA A 68 6.07 12.15 4.28
N LEU A 69 5.98 10.89 4.73
CA LEU A 69 5.86 10.56 6.16
C LEU A 69 7.03 11.13 6.98
N ILE A 70 8.25 11.04 6.45
CA ILE A 70 9.44 11.58 7.12
C ILE A 70 9.40 13.11 7.17
N THR A 71 9.14 13.76 6.04
CA THR A 71 9.31 15.22 5.91
C THR A 71 8.10 16.03 6.36
N VAL A 72 6.88 15.56 6.09
CA VAL A 72 5.63 16.28 6.35
C VAL A 72 5.03 15.93 7.71
N TRP A 73 5.25 14.70 8.17
CA TRP A 73 4.74 14.19 9.45
C TRP A 73 5.83 13.93 10.49
N GLY A 74 7.11 14.09 10.16
CA GLY A 74 8.21 13.92 11.12
C GLY A 74 8.38 12.47 11.59
N VAL A 75 7.88 11.50 10.83
CA VAL A 75 7.94 10.08 11.21
C VAL A 75 9.37 9.59 11.03
N ASN A 76 9.90 8.91 12.06
CA ASN A 76 11.20 8.26 12.00
C ASN A 76 11.29 7.29 10.80
N TRP A 77 12.40 7.32 10.07
CA TRP A 77 12.59 6.61 8.79
C TRP A 77 12.18 5.12 8.82
N GLY A 78 12.51 4.39 9.90
CA GLY A 78 12.16 2.98 10.04
C GLY A 78 10.65 2.75 10.21
N HIS A 79 9.96 3.65 10.92
CA HIS A 79 8.50 3.60 11.04
C HIS A 79 7.84 4.03 9.73
N ALA A 80 8.36 5.04 9.04
CA ALA A 80 7.84 5.48 7.75
C ALA A 80 7.89 4.34 6.71
N ALA A 81 9.01 3.60 6.68
CA ALA A 81 9.15 2.42 5.83
C ALA A 81 8.15 1.32 6.18
N LEU A 82 8.01 1.00 7.48
CA LEU A 82 7.03 0.03 7.97
C LEU A 82 5.60 0.43 7.61
N MET A 83 5.22 1.67 7.86
CA MET A 83 3.89 2.21 7.55
C MET A 83 3.57 2.11 6.07
N THR A 84 4.54 2.49 5.23
CA THR A 84 4.40 2.47 3.77
C THR A 84 4.21 1.04 3.27
N ILE A 85 5.08 0.10 3.67
CA ILE A 85 5.07 -1.26 3.15
C ILE A 85 3.86 -2.04 3.65
N LEU A 86 3.52 -1.92 4.93
CA LEU A 86 2.36 -2.61 5.49
C LEU A 86 1.07 -2.13 4.79
N THR A 87 0.92 -0.81 4.63
CA THR A 87 -0.26 -0.24 3.95
C THR A 87 -0.28 -0.64 2.48
N ALA A 88 0.85 -0.54 1.77
CA ALA A 88 0.94 -0.92 0.37
C ALA A 88 0.63 -2.41 0.16
N GLY A 89 1.13 -3.28 1.05
CA GLY A 89 0.84 -4.72 1.02
C GLY A 89 -0.63 -5.03 1.23
N ILE A 90 -1.28 -4.40 2.21
CA ILE A 90 -2.72 -4.59 2.46
C ILE A 90 -3.53 -4.07 1.26
N TYR A 91 -3.20 -2.89 0.76
CA TYR A 91 -3.89 -2.29 -0.39
C TYR A 91 -3.74 -3.14 -1.66
N LEU A 92 -2.53 -3.67 -1.93
CA LEU A 92 -2.29 -4.60 -3.02
C LEU A 92 -3.06 -5.91 -2.81
N GLY A 93 -3.16 -6.39 -1.57
CA GLY A 93 -4.00 -7.54 -1.21
C GLY A 93 -5.47 -7.33 -1.57
N ILE A 94 -6.03 -6.14 -1.30
CA ILE A 94 -7.40 -5.78 -1.70
C ILE A 94 -7.54 -5.82 -3.23
N GLN A 95 -6.60 -5.21 -3.97
CA GLN A 95 -6.62 -5.22 -5.44
C GLN A 95 -6.55 -6.64 -6.00
N MET A 96 -5.73 -7.52 -5.42
CA MET A 96 -5.59 -8.91 -5.85
C MET A 96 -6.86 -9.72 -5.61
N VAL A 97 -7.53 -9.52 -4.46
CA VAL A 97 -8.84 -10.13 -4.19
C VAL A 97 -9.88 -9.66 -5.19
N GLU A 98 -9.89 -8.36 -5.51
CA GLU A 98 -10.80 -7.79 -6.50
C GLU A 98 -10.57 -8.38 -7.89
N VAL A 99 -9.31 -8.43 -8.35
CA VAL A 99 -8.92 -9.08 -9.62
C VAL A 99 -9.38 -10.55 -9.63
N PHE A 100 -9.17 -11.27 -8.54
CA PHE A 100 -9.58 -12.67 -8.41
C PHE A 100 -11.10 -12.83 -8.57
N ILE A 101 -11.90 -12.00 -7.90
CA ILE A 101 -13.37 -12.03 -8.01
C ILE A 101 -13.82 -11.70 -9.44
N LEU A 102 -13.24 -10.67 -10.07
CA LEU A 102 -13.60 -10.29 -11.44
C LEU A 102 -13.24 -11.38 -12.46
N THR A 103 -12.14 -12.09 -12.23
CA THR A 103 -11.72 -13.22 -13.07
C THR A 103 -12.63 -14.42 -12.84
N ALA A 104 -12.93 -14.77 -11.58
CA ALA A 104 -13.77 -15.90 -11.22
C ALA A 104 -15.22 -15.77 -11.71
N THR A 105 -15.71 -14.53 -11.82
CA THR A 105 -17.06 -14.22 -12.36
C THR A 105 -17.10 -14.15 -13.89
N GLY A 106 -15.96 -14.31 -14.57
CA GLY A 106 -15.86 -14.20 -16.04
C GLY A 106 -15.97 -12.76 -16.55
N THR A 107 -15.95 -11.76 -15.66
CA THR A 107 -15.98 -10.33 -16.04
C THR A 107 -14.63 -9.89 -16.62
N LEU A 108 -13.54 -10.54 -16.20
CA LEU A 108 -12.18 -10.32 -16.68
C LEU A 108 -11.62 -11.59 -17.33
N GLU A 109 -11.31 -11.54 -18.63
CA GLU A 109 -10.75 -12.69 -19.36
C GLU A 109 -9.23 -12.81 -19.18
N SER A 110 -8.51 -11.70 -19.04
CA SER A 110 -7.06 -11.67 -18.81
C SER A 110 -6.60 -10.39 -18.09
N MET A 111 -5.43 -10.40 -17.44
CA MET A 111 -4.86 -9.16 -16.88
C MET A 111 -4.44 -8.17 -17.96
N GLU A 112 -4.06 -8.62 -19.16
CA GLU A 112 -3.80 -7.74 -20.30
C GLU A 112 -5.05 -6.96 -20.69
N SER A 113 -6.25 -7.54 -20.51
CA SER A 113 -7.50 -6.82 -20.74
C SER A 113 -7.71 -5.64 -19.78
N LEU A 114 -7.03 -5.56 -18.63
CA LEU A 114 -7.03 -4.35 -17.78
C LEU A 114 -6.10 -3.25 -18.30
N GLN A 115 -5.04 -3.61 -19.04
CA GLN A 115 -4.17 -2.64 -19.70
C GLN A 115 -4.79 -2.14 -21.01
N ASP A 116 -5.47 -3.03 -21.76
CA ASP A 116 -6.04 -2.73 -23.08
C ASP A 116 -7.51 -2.25 -23.06
N ARG A 117 -8.36 -2.73 -22.13
CA ARG A 117 -9.78 -2.32 -22.11
C ARG A 117 -9.95 -1.00 -21.38
N SER A 118 -9.97 0.08 -22.15
CA SER A 118 -10.62 1.36 -21.87
C SER A 118 -10.29 2.02 -20.52
N ILE A 119 -9.91 3.30 -20.59
CA ILE A 119 -9.77 4.23 -19.46
C ILE A 119 -10.92 4.10 -18.42
N ARG A 120 -12.12 3.69 -18.86
CA ARG A 120 -13.31 3.49 -18.03
C ARG A 120 -13.21 2.30 -17.05
N MET A 121 -12.67 1.15 -17.44
CA MET A 121 -12.55 0.00 -16.51
C MET A 121 -11.52 0.27 -15.42
N GLY A 122 -10.43 0.95 -15.76
CA GLY A 122 -9.44 1.39 -14.76
C GLY A 122 -10.06 2.30 -13.69
N TYR A 123 -10.94 3.23 -14.07
CA TYR A 123 -11.64 4.09 -13.10
C TYR A 123 -12.65 3.35 -12.23
N ILE A 124 -13.38 2.40 -12.80
CA ILE A 124 -14.30 1.56 -12.03
C ILE A 124 -13.50 0.79 -10.97
N PHE A 125 -12.44 0.10 -11.39
CA PHE A 125 -11.54 -0.65 -10.52
C PHE A 125 -10.95 0.22 -9.40
N GLN A 126 -10.40 1.39 -9.72
CA GLN A 126 -9.88 2.32 -8.70
C GLN A 126 -10.95 2.75 -7.69
N THR A 127 -12.18 2.98 -8.16
CA THR A 127 -13.28 3.41 -7.29
C THR A 127 -13.73 2.27 -6.38
N SER A 128 -13.91 1.06 -6.90
CA SER A 128 -14.27 -0.11 -6.09
C SER A 128 -13.17 -0.47 -5.09
N THR A 129 -11.89 -0.46 -5.49
CA THR A 129 -10.78 -0.68 -4.55
C THR A 129 -10.78 0.37 -3.44
N ALA A 130 -10.98 1.65 -3.77
CA ALA A 130 -11.03 2.72 -2.76
C ALA A 130 -12.21 2.54 -1.79
N LEU A 131 -13.39 2.18 -2.30
CA LEU A 131 -14.57 1.90 -1.47
C LEU A 131 -14.36 0.70 -0.54
N LEU A 132 -13.80 -0.40 -1.04
CA LEU A 132 -13.44 -1.57 -0.23
C LEU A 132 -12.41 -1.19 0.86
N THR A 133 -11.45 -0.34 0.51
CA THR A 133 -10.46 0.16 1.45
C THR A 133 -11.10 1.02 2.55
N PHE A 134 -12.04 1.91 2.21
CA PHE A 134 -12.78 2.68 3.21
C PHE A 134 -13.66 1.79 4.10
N ALA A 135 -14.30 0.77 3.53
CA ALA A 135 -15.05 -0.22 4.29
C ALA A 135 -14.16 -1.00 5.27
N LEU A 136 -12.95 -1.40 4.83
CA LEU A 136 -11.95 -2.01 5.70
C LEU A 136 -11.51 -1.06 6.82
N CYS A 137 -11.24 0.22 6.51
CA CYS A 137 -10.91 1.22 7.52
C CYS A 137 -12.01 1.35 8.58
N TYR A 138 -13.28 1.37 8.16
CA TYR A 138 -14.42 1.41 9.08
C TYR A 138 -14.47 0.17 9.98
N GLY A 139 -14.25 -1.02 9.41
CA GLY A 139 -14.16 -2.27 10.16
C GLY A 139 -13.02 -2.28 11.19
N LEU A 140 -11.81 -1.86 10.79
CA LEU A 140 -10.64 -1.76 11.68
C LEU A 140 -10.90 -0.81 12.84
N ARG A 141 -11.49 0.37 12.58
CA ARG A 141 -11.86 1.34 13.62
C ARG A 141 -12.86 0.77 14.60
N LYS A 142 -13.90 0.09 14.11
CA LYS A 142 -14.91 -0.53 14.96
C LYS A 142 -14.32 -1.66 15.82
N GLY A 143 -13.35 -2.39 15.28
CA GLY A 143 -12.64 -3.47 16.00
C GLY A 143 -11.50 -2.99 16.91
N ASN A 144 -11.21 -1.69 16.98
CA ASN A 144 -10.05 -1.13 17.68
C ASN A 144 -8.70 -1.77 17.29
N LEU A 145 -8.61 -2.34 16.08
CA LEU A 145 -7.42 -3.02 15.56
C LEU A 145 -6.46 -1.98 14.98
N HIS A 146 -5.57 -1.48 15.83
CA HIS A 146 -4.60 -0.46 15.45
C HIS A 146 -3.25 -0.73 16.14
N PHE A 147 -2.15 -0.33 15.52
CA PHE A 147 -0.82 -0.35 16.14
C PHE A 147 -0.61 0.90 16.99
N SER A 148 -0.10 0.71 18.20
CA SER A 148 0.22 1.81 19.13
C SER A 148 1.63 2.36 18.89
N PHE A 149 2.51 1.52 18.34
CA PHE A 149 3.95 1.69 18.25
C PHE A 149 4.48 3.00 17.66
N VAL A 150 3.76 3.61 16.72
CA VAL A 150 4.33 4.64 15.83
C VAL A 150 4.14 6.06 16.36
N ARG A 151 3.30 6.26 17.39
CA ARG A 151 2.83 7.59 17.80
C ARG A 151 3.77 8.30 18.77
N ASP A 152 4.55 7.57 19.54
CA ASP A 152 5.50 8.17 20.47
C ASP A 152 6.82 8.33 19.73
N GLY A 153 7.47 9.49 19.84
CA GLY A 153 8.75 9.82 19.21
C GLY A 153 9.94 8.93 19.64
N ALA A 154 9.68 7.69 20.03
CA ALA A 154 10.63 6.64 20.34
C ALA A 154 11.68 6.56 19.23
N HIS A 155 12.94 6.68 19.67
CA HIS A 155 14.08 6.59 18.79
C HIS A 155 14.10 5.21 18.11
N PHE A 156 14.00 5.21 16.77
CA PHE A 156 14.24 4.00 16.00
C PHE A 156 15.76 3.73 15.97
N SER A 157 16.26 2.90 16.88
CA SER A 157 17.66 2.47 16.87
C SER A 157 17.88 1.36 15.84
N LEU A 158 18.70 1.64 14.82
CA LEU A 158 19.11 0.66 13.80
C LEU A 158 19.66 -0.64 14.41
N TYR A 159 20.38 -0.52 15.53
CA TYR A 159 21.11 -1.63 16.14
C TYR A 159 20.24 -2.50 17.06
N HIS A 160 18.98 -2.13 17.28
CA HIS A 160 18.07 -2.96 18.04
C HIS A 160 17.66 -4.20 17.22
N ARG A 161 17.76 -5.39 17.81
CA ARG A 161 17.61 -6.67 17.09
C ARG A 161 16.29 -6.77 16.33
N ILE A 162 15.18 -6.32 16.94
CA ILE A 162 13.85 -6.34 16.30
C ILE A 162 13.78 -5.37 15.12
N ASN A 163 14.46 -4.23 15.20
CA ASN A 163 14.47 -3.23 14.12
C ASN A 163 15.22 -3.75 12.90
N MET A 164 16.32 -4.47 13.11
CA MET A 164 17.02 -5.14 12.02
C MET A 164 16.19 -6.26 11.40
N VAL A 165 15.41 -7.00 12.19
CA VAL A 165 14.48 -8.02 11.67
C VAL A 165 13.36 -7.36 10.86
N ILE A 166 12.76 -6.28 11.34
CA ILE A 166 11.74 -5.53 10.59
C ILE A 166 12.32 -5.01 9.27
N LEU A 167 13.53 -4.44 9.30
CA LEU A 167 14.18 -3.89 8.13
C LEU A 167 14.57 -4.95 7.10
N SER A 168 15.11 -6.09 7.55
CA SER A 168 15.41 -7.20 6.65
C SER A 168 14.13 -7.74 6.03
N LEU A 169 13.04 -7.84 6.79
CA LEU A 169 11.77 -8.34 6.29
C LEU A 169 11.10 -7.37 5.31
N ILE A 170 11.27 -6.06 5.51
CA ILE A 170 10.92 -5.01 4.54
C ILE A 170 11.62 -5.24 3.20
N ILE A 171 12.96 -5.43 3.23
CA ILE A 171 13.75 -5.66 2.02
C ILE A 171 13.32 -6.96 1.34
N VAL A 172 13.19 -8.05 2.10
CA VAL A 172 12.76 -9.36 1.61
C VAL A 172 11.37 -9.26 0.98
N THR A 173 10.43 -8.54 1.59
CA THR A 173 9.08 -8.36 1.06
C THR A 173 9.11 -7.56 -0.25
N GLY A 174 9.92 -6.51 -0.35
CA GLY A 174 10.07 -5.75 -1.60
C GLY A 174 10.66 -6.59 -2.74
N VAL A 175 11.67 -7.40 -2.45
CA VAL A 175 12.25 -8.35 -3.42
C VAL A 175 11.22 -9.40 -3.82
N LEU A 176 10.49 -9.96 -2.84
CA LEU A 176 9.46 -10.97 -3.07
C LEU A 176 8.37 -10.42 -4.01
N ILE A 177 7.84 -9.22 -3.75
CA ILE A 177 6.85 -8.56 -4.60
C ILE A 177 7.38 -8.42 -6.04
N THR A 178 8.64 -8.01 -6.22
CA THR A 178 9.24 -7.85 -7.55
C THR A 178 9.37 -9.18 -8.29
N VAL A 179 9.85 -10.23 -7.62
CA VAL A 179 9.97 -11.57 -8.19
C VAL A 179 8.60 -12.12 -8.56
N LEU A 180 7.63 -11.96 -7.67
CA LEU A 180 6.25 -12.39 -7.84
C LEU A 180 5.58 -11.68 -9.02
N PHE A 181 5.77 -10.38 -9.20
CA PHE A 181 5.28 -9.65 -10.38
C PHE A 181 5.88 -10.17 -11.69
N ASN A 182 7.18 -10.48 -11.69
CA ASN A 182 7.81 -11.08 -12.88
C ASN A 182 7.26 -12.47 -13.18
N LEU A 183 7.04 -13.31 -12.17
CA LEU A 183 6.41 -14.62 -12.32
C LEU A 183 4.95 -14.51 -12.79
N ALA A 184 4.23 -13.45 -12.41
CA ALA A 184 2.88 -13.19 -12.90
C ALA A 184 2.84 -12.96 -14.41
N LYS A 185 3.82 -12.22 -14.93
CA LYS A 185 3.96 -11.99 -16.37
C LYS A 185 4.23 -13.30 -17.13
N THR A 186 5.01 -14.24 -16.56
CA THR A 186 5.38 -15.49 -17.24
C THR A 186 4.38 -16.63 -17.11
N HIS A 187 3.67 -16.75 -15.98
CA HIS A 187 2.82 -17.92 -15.68
C HIS A 187 1.32 -17.61 -15.62
N GLY A 188 0.91 -16.37 -15.88
CA GLY A 188 -0.49 -15.96 -15.93
C GLY A 188 -1.19 -16.04 -14.57
N ILE A 189 -2.53 -16.02 -14.59
CA ILE A 189 -3.41 -15.83 -13.42
C ILE A 189 -3.16 -16.85 -12.28
N ALA A 190 -2.74 -18.08 -12.60
CA ALA A 190 -2.47 -19.12 -11.59
C ALA A 190 -1.35 -18.73 -10.61
N SER A 191 -0.42 -17.89 -11.04
CA SER A 191 0.63 -17.37 -10.16
C SER A 191 0.08 -16.40 -9.11
N LEU A 192 -1.00 -15.66 -9.39
CA LEU A 192 -1.57 -14.63 -8.51
C LEU A 192 -1.97 -15.19 -7.14
N VAL A 193 -2.40 -16.45 -7.08
CA VAL A 193 -2.75 -17.15 -5.82
C VAL A 193 -1.52 -17.31 -4.93
N TRP A 194 -0.39 -17.71 -5.50
CA TRP A 194 0.88 -17.84 -4.79
C TRP A 194 1.43 -16.48 -4.35
N ILE A 195 1.21 -15.44 -5.18
CA ILE A 195 1.55 -14.04 -4.83
C ILE A 195 0.76 -13.60 -3.61
N PHE A 196 -0.55 -13.83 -3.62
CA PHE A 196 -1.44 -13.47 -2.53
C PHE A 196 -1.06 -14.20 -1.23
N LEU A 197 -0.82 -15.51 -1.29
CA LEU A 197 -0.37 -16.30 -0.13
C LEU A 197 0.98 -15.81 0.42
N GLY A 198 1.96 -15.56 -0.45
CA GLY A 198 3.28 -15.07 -0.06
C GLY A 198 3.21 -13.70 0.62
N MET A 199 2.41 -12.78 0.07
CA MET A 199 2.21 -11.47 0.70
C MET A 199 1.42 -11.56 2.00
N ALA A 200 0.35 -12.36 2.05
CA ALA A 200 -0.45 -12.53 3.27
C ALA A 200 0.43 -13.06 4.41
N LEU A 201 1.31 -14.02 4.11
CA LEU A 201 2.30 -14.53 5.07
C LEU A 201 3.27 -13.42 5.51
N ALA A 202 3.86 -12.68 4.57
CA ALA A 202 4.81 -11.61 4.88
C ALA A 202 4.18 -10.51 5.75
N ILE A 203 2.98 -10.06 5.39
CA ILE A 203 2.20 -9.05 6.13
C ILE A 203 1.83 -9.59 7.52
N THR A 204 1.43 -10.85 7.64
CA THR A 204 1.10 -11.47 8.93
C THR A 204 2.33 -11.52 9.83
N ILE A 205 3.49 -11.90 9.30
CA ILE A 205 4.76 -11.90 10.04
C ILE A 205 5.16 -10.48 10.45
N LEU A 206 5.03 -9.49 9.56
CA LEU A 206 5.28 -8.08 9.88
C LEU A 206 4.36 -7.58 10.99
N ALA A 207 3.06 -7.85 10.87
CA ALA A 207 2.07 -7.45 11.86
C ALA A 207 2.34 -8.11 13.21
N TRP A 208 2.67 -9.40 13.23
CA TRP A 208 3.02 -10.13 14.45
C TRP A 208 4.29 -9.58 15.10
N LEU A 209 5.33 -9.30 14.32
CA LEU A 209 6.56 -8.69 14.84
C LEU A 209 6.33 -7.27 15.35
N ALA A 210 5.48 -6.49 14.67
CA ALA A 210 5.11 -5.15 15.11
C ALA A 210 4.35 -5.19 16.45
N ILE A 211 3.39 -6.12 16.61
CA ILE A 211 2.67 -6.33 17.88
C ILE A 211 3.63 -6.80 18.99
N LYS A 212 4.54 -7.72 18.68
CA LYS A 212 5.52 -8.21 19.65
C LYS A 212 6.44 -7.08 20.12
N ARG A 213 6.86 -6.20 19.21
CA ARG A 213 7.65 -5.01 19.54
C ARG A 213 6.89 -4.07 20.46
N ASP A 214 5.59 -3.86 20.20
CA ASP A 214 4.73 -3.02 21.07
C ASP A 214 4.77 -3.52 22.52
N GLY A 215 4.65 -4.83 22.74
CA GLY A 215 4.69 -5.42 24.09
C GLY A 215 6.06 -5.45 24.78
N GLU A 216 7.16 -5.06 24.12
CA GLU A 216 8.49 -4.97 24.76
C GLU A 216 8.80 -3.56 25.31
N TYR A 217 7.99 -2.55 24.96
CA TYR A 217 8.16 -1.17 25.43
C TYR A 217 7.06 -0.70 26.42
N ASP A 218 6.05 -1.55 26.69
CA ASP A 218 5.10 -1.42 27.81
C ASP A 218 5.65 -2.10 29.08
#